data_AF-A0A7W1U277-F1
#
_entry.id   AF-A0A7W1U277-F1
#
_cell.length_a   1.000
_cell.length_b   1.000
_cell.length_c   1.000
_cell.angle_alpha   90.00
_cell.angle_beta   90.00
_cell.angle_gamma   90.00
#
_symmetry.space_group_name_H-M   'P 1'
#
loop_
_entity.id
_entity.type
_entity.pdbx_description
1 polymer ?
#
loop_
_entity_poly.entity_id
_entity_poly.type
_entity_poly.pdbx_seq_one_letter_code
_entity_poly.pdbx_strand_id
1 'polypeptide(L)'
;MNILLYVIVILMLLTTMSYARWESFLAVMGLQRGFVHYMGSTEQAAINSNAATWYHTIVVRDKAATQPKKGEASKPGGRLSFHLFLKESDREKYHAEYQKTRALAKQLMTSLYGEKRFFVEMAAKRPNFLDDILNEIEHASSNLESNKSIKETAGLLNLEFVDPDLHHTFYLMMRGIPTEKKVEEDTKPSSFIEEESTLDTDEEEDHAIESKESHASLGYLSLMDFITVRPNSNKVRIFLAPRPVLNAIYDDPHLVDGIIEKRLSFYRELNRFRKDHKDESERKTHKDELSKRFSDEFSQLGHAPEYKDLLDFSVSGTLPQD
;
A
#
# COMPACT_ATOMS: atom_id res chain seq x y z
N MET A 1 -37.58 63.16 25.81
CA MET A 1 -36.79 62.22 24.99
C MET A 1 -37.55 60.90 24.95
N ASN A 2 -37.92 60.39 23.77
CA ASN A 2 -38.76 59.18 23.64
C ASN A 2 -37.96 57.91 23.99
N ILE A 3 -37.97 57.54 25.28
CA ILE A 3 -37.32 56.32 25.81
C ILE A 3 -37.91 55.05 25.17
N LEU A 4 -39.20 55.07 24.80
CA LEU A 4 -39.90 53.94 24.20
C LEU A 4 -39.25 53.48 22.88
N LEU A 5 -38.79 54.41 22.05
CA LEU A 5 -38.15 54.11 20.76
C LEU A 5 -36.84 53.35 20.96
N TYR A 6 -36.05 53.72 21.97
CA TYR A 6 -34.80 53.03 22.29
C TYR A 6 -35.03 51.60 22.80
N VAL A 7 -36.05 51.39 23.64
CA VAL A 7 -36.40 50.06 24.15
C VAL A 7 -36.82 49.13 23.00
N ILE A 8 -37.60 49.62 22.04
CA ILE A 8 -38.03 48.84 20.87
C ILE A 8 -36.83 48.46 19.99
N VAL A 9 -35.91 49.39 19.73
CA VAL A 9 -34.70 49.10 18.93
C VAL A 9 -33.79 48.08 19.60
N ILE A 10 -33.62 48.17 20.93
CA ILE A 10 -32.83 47.19 21.69
C ILE A 10 -33.48 45.81 21.66
N LEU A 11 -34.82 45.72 21.77
CA LEU A 11 -35.57 44.47 21.62
C LEU A 11 -35.44 43.85 20.22
N MET A 12 -35.47 44.67 19.16
CA MET A 12 -35.23 44.21 17.79
C MET A 12 -33.79 43.72 17.59
N LEU A 13 -32.79 44.38 18.18
CA LEU A 13 -31.40 43.93 18.15
C LEU A 13 -31.19 42.61 18.90
N LEU A 14 -31.82 42.44 20.06
CA LEU A 14 -31.75 41.21 20.84
C LEU A 14 -32.43 40.03 20.13
N THR A 15 -33.57 40.26 19.50
CA THR A 15 -34.29 39.22 18.74
C THR A 15 -33.53 38.81 17.48
N THR A 16 -32.97 39.76 16.73
CA THR A 16 -32.14 39.45 15.55
C THR A 16 -30.84 38.71 15.92
N MET A 17 -30.15 39.09 17.00
CA MET A 17 -28.99 38.34 17.50
C MET A 17 -29.36 36.92 17.96
N SER A 18 -30.52 36.76 18.60
CA SER A 18 -30.99 35.45 19.05
C SER A 18 -31.35 34.54 17.88
N TYR A 19 -31.96 35.09 16.83
CA TYR A 19 -32.33 34.36 15.62
C TYR A 19 -31.09 33.90 14.84
N ALA A 20 -30.10 34.78 14.66
CA ALA A 20 -28.84 34.43 14.01
C ALA A 20 -28.09 33.31 14.76
N ARG A 21 -28.08 33.36 16.10
CA ARG A 21 -27.51 32.28 16.91
C ARG A 21 -28.29 30.97 16.79
N TRP A 22 -29.62 31.04 16.73
CA TRP A 22 -30.47 29.86 16.57
C TRP A 22 -30.21 29.12 15.26
N GLU A 23 -30.09 29.86 14.15
CA GLU A 23 -29.78 29.28 12.84
C GLU A 23 -28.40 28.61 12.82
N SER A 24 -27.38 29.29 13.38
CA SER A 24 -26.03 28.70 13.52
C SER A 24 -26.03 27.42 14.36
N PHE A 25 -26.84 27.38 15.42
CA PHE A 25 -26.99 26.21 16.28
C PHE A 25 -27.65 25.05 15.53
N LEU A 26 -28.72 25.31 14.77
CA LEU A 26 -29.38 24.30 13.95
C LEU A 26 -28.46 23.73 12.87
N ALA A 27 -27.66 24.58 12.21
CA ALA A 27 -26.68 24.13 11.22
C ALA A 27 -25.61 23.22 11.83
N VAL A 28 -25.05 23.59 12.99
CA VAL A 28 -24.06 22.76 13.71
C VAL A 28 -24.68 21.44 14.18
N MET A 29 -25.90 21.46 14.72
CA MET A 29 -26.62 20.26 15.14
C MET A 29 -26.92 19.33 13.96
N GLY A 30 -27.32 19.88 12.81
CA GLY A 30 -27.53 19.12 11.58
C GLY A 30 -26.26 18.45 11.09
N LEU A 31 -25.14 19.19 11.10
CA LEU A 31 -23.84 18.69 10.69
C LEU A 31 -23.32 17.62 11.65
N GLN A 32 -23.46 17.82 12.97
CA GLN A 32 -23.12 16.81 13.98
C GLN A 32 -23.95 15.54 13.82
N ARG A 33 -25.25 15.66 13.59
CA ARG A 33 -26.13 14.51 13.40
C ARG A 33 -25.78 13.74 12.11
N GLY A 34 -25.53 14.46 11.02
CA GLY A 34 -25.06 13.88 9.76
C GLY A 34 -23.72 13.16 9.94
N PHE A 35 -22.78 13.78 10.64
CA PHE A 35 -21.49 13.19 10.95
C PHE A 35 -21.62 11.93 11.82
N VAL A 36 -22.40 11.97 12.90
CA VAL A 36 -22.64 10.80 13.76
C VAL A 36 -23.29 9.65 12.99
N HIS A 37 -24.25 9.96 12.11
CA HIS A 37 -24.88 8.94 11.27
C HIS A 37 -23.89 8.34 10.25
N TYR A 38 -23.09 9.18 9.60
CA TYR A 38 -22.04 8.77 8.69
C TYR A 38 -21.01 7.87 9.38
N MET A 39 -20.45 8.32 10.51
CA MET A 39 -19.49 7.58 11.33
C MET A 39 -20.07 6.24 11.79
N GLY A 40 -21.30 6.24 12.30
CA GLY A 40 -21.92 5.04 12.88
C GLY A 40 -22.34 3.98 11.87
N SER A 41 -22.71 4.38 10.65
CA SER A 41 -23.23 3.44 9.63
C SER A 41 -22.20 3.04 8.57
N THR A 42 -21.37 3.98 8.11
CA THR A 42 -20.46 3.75 6.98
C THR A 42 -19.03 3.51 7.45
N GLU A 43 -18.49 4.42 8.27
CA GLU A 43 -17.08 4.34 8.67
C GLU A 43 -16.83 3.25 9.70
N GLN A 44 -17.74 3.05 10.67
CA GLN A 44 -17.58 2.02 11.69
C GLN A 44 -17.76 0.60 11.12
N ALA A 45 -18.57 0.43 10.07
CA ALA A 45 -18.67 -0.82 9.33
C ALA A 45 -17.39 -1.11 8.54
N ALA A 46 -16.80 -0.08 7.90
CA ALA A 46 -15.51 -0.18 7.22
C ALA A 46 -14.36 -0.45 8.20
N ILE A 47 -14.35 0.20 9.36
CA ILE A 47 -13.35 -0.02 10.42
C ILE A 47 -13.51 -1.42 11.01
N ASN A 48 -14.73 -1.89 11.29
CA ASN A 48 -14.96 -3.21 11.84
C ASN A 48 -14.65 -4.33 10.85
N SER A 49 -14.95 -4.15 9.56
CA SER A 49 -14.59 -5.13 8.51
C SER A 49 -13.09 -5.15 8.25
N ASN A 50 -12.41 -3.99 8.25
CA ASN A 50 -10.95 -3.90 8.21
C ASN A 50 -10.30 -4.53 9.45
N ALA A 51 -10.85 -4.29 10.64
CA ALA A 51 -10.38 -4.92 11.86
C ALA A 51 -10.58 -6.45 11.82
N ALA A 52 -11.74 -6.93 11.37
CA ALA A 52 -12.01 -8.36 11.22
C ALA A 52 -11.05 -9.03 10.23
N THR A 53 -10.76 -8.41 9.09
CA THR A 53 -9.75 -8.91 8.15
C THR A 53 -8.35 -8.87 8.76
N TRP A 54 -7.98 -7.81 9.48
CA TRP A 54 -6.72 -7.77 10.24
C TRP A 54 -6.62 -8.91 11.26
N TYR A 55 -7.67 -9.21 12.01
CA TYR A 55 -7.68 -10.33 12.97
C TYR A 55 -7.56 -11.70 12.28
N HIS A 56 -8.11 -11.87 11.07
CA HIS A 56 -7.94 -13.11 10.31
C HIS A 56 -6.56 -13.24 9.64
N THR A 57 -5.91 -12.12 9.32
CA THR A 57 -4.59 -12.12 8.65
C THR A 57 -3.44 -12.19 9.67
N ILE A 58 -3.64 -11.66 10.88
CA ILE A 58 -2.68 -11.75 11.97
C ILE A 58 -2.96 -13.04 12.74
N VAL A 59 -2.35 -14.14 12.31
CA VAL A 59 -2.14 -15.28 13.21
C VAL A 59 -1.30 -14.74 14.37
N VAL A 60 -1.95 -14.55 15.53
CA VAL A 60 -1.25 -14.23 16.77
C VAL A 60 -0.29 -15.38 17.02
N ARG A 61 0.96 -15.23 16.61
CA ARG A 61 2.04 -16.06 17.11
C ARG A 61 2.08 -15.77 18.60
N ASP A 62 1.72 -16.77 19.39
CA ASP A 62 2.06 -16.79 20.80
C ASP A 62 3.50 -16.30 20.96
N LYS A 63 3.69 -15.25 21.74
CA LYS A 63 4.99 -14.63 22.04
C LYS A 63 5.89 -15.55 22.89
N ALA A 64 5.83 -16.86 22.65
CA ALA A 64 6.79 -17.85 23.11
C ALA A 64 7.87 -18.15 22.05
N ALA A 65 7.80 -17.53 20.87
CA ALA A 65 8.85 -17.64 19.85
C ALA A 65 9.96 -16.59 20.10
N THR A 66 10.95 -17.03 20.88
CA THR A 66 12.38 -16.68 20.80
C THR A 66 12.68 -15.29 20.22
N GLN A 67 13.02 -14.34 21.09
CA GLN A 67 13.71 -13.12 20.63
C GLN A 67 14.90 -13.54 19.75
N PRO A 68 15.06 -12.97 18.54
CA PRO A 68 16.21 -13.30 17.69
C PRO A 68 17.48 -12.95 18.48
N LYS A 69 18.37 -13.94 18.64
CA LYS A 69 19.68 -13.72 19.25
C LYS A 69 20.37 -12.60 18.49
N LYS A 70 20.79 -11.57 19.23
CA LYS A 70 21.56 -10.41 18.74
C LYS A 70 22.81 -10.96 18.03
N GLY A 71 22.83 -10.96 16.69
CA GLY A 71 23.98 -11.40 15.89
C GLY A 71 23.70 -12.41 14.77
N GLU A 72 22.52 -13.02 14.69
CA GLU A 72 22.18 -13.85 13.52
C GLU A 72 21.70 -12.99 12.35
N ALA A 73 22.34 -13.15 11.19
CA ALA A 73 21.88 -12.55 9.94
C ALA A 73 20.43 -13.00 9.67
N SER A 74 19.50 -12.05 9.81
CA SER A 74 18.09 -12.31 9.55
C SER A 74 17.89 -12.78 8.11
N LYS A 75 17.08 -13.83 7.94
CA LYS A 75 16.73 -14.38 6.64
C LYS A 75 16.13 -13.29 5.72
N PRO A 76 16.44 -13.31 4.41
CA PRO A 76 15.80 -12.46 3.41
C PRO A 76 14.27 -12.50 3.48
N GLY A 77 13.62 -11.37 3.20
CA GLY A 77 12.15 -11.22 3.17
C GLY A 77 11.65 -10.96 1.76
N GLY A 78 10.33 -10.98 1.55
CA GLY A 78 9.74 -10.69 0.23
C GLY A 78 9.66 -9.21 -0.14
N ARG A 79 10.07 -8.31 0.76
CA ARG A 79 9.98 -6.85 0.60
C ARG A 79 11.31 -6.28 0.14
N LEU A 80 11.27 -5.19 -0.61
CA LEU A 80 12.44 -4.45 -1.04
C LEU A 80 13.10 -3.75 0.16
N SER A 81 14.41 -3.91 0.33
CA SER A 81 15.14 -3.27 1.43
C SER A 81 15.50 -1.83 1.08
N PHE A 82 15.06 -0.88 1.91
CA PHE A 82 15.40 0.54 1.85
C PHE A 82 16.59 0.88 2.75
N HIS A 83 17.20 -0.12 3.40
CA HIS A 83 18.32 0.07 4.32
C HIS A 83 19.50 0.82 3.68
N LEU A 84 19.80 0.55 2.41
CA LEU A 84 20.91 1.20 1.69
C LEU A 84 20.67 2.70 1.43
N PHE A 85 19.42 3.18 1.43
CA PHE A 85 19.13 4.62 1.32
C PHE A 85 19.35 5.34 2.64
N LEU A 86 19.28 4.63 3.77
CA LEU A 86 19.31 5.22 5.11
C LEU A 86 20.72 5.27 5.73
N LYS A 87 21.67 4.52 5.18
CA LYS A 87 23.04 4.43 5.72
C LYS A 87 24.07 4.71 4.65
N GLU A 88 24.62 5.91 4.70
CA GLU A 88 25.70 6.36 3.81
C GLU A 88 26.90 5.39 3.77
N SER A 89 27.38 4.92 4.92
CA SER A 89 28.50 3.96 4.98
C SER A 89 28.23 2.64 4.24
N ASP A 90 26.98 2.15 4.25
CA ASP A 90 26.62 0.92 3.56
C ASP A 90 26.42 1.17 2.04
N ARG A 91 25.93 2.36 1.67
CA ARG A 91 25.81 2.80 0.27
C ARG A 91 27.16 2.86 -0.43
N GLU A 92 28.19 3.38 0.23
CA GLU A 92 29.56 3.41 -0.30
C GLU A 92 30.13 2.00 -0.46
N LYS A 93 29.92 1.14 0.54
CA LYS A 93 30.44 -0.23 0.56
C LYS A 93 29.79 -1.12 -0.51
N TYR A 94 28.47 -0.97 -0.74
CA TYR A 94 27.69 -1.81 -1.64
C TYR A 94 27.13 -1.01 -2.83
N HIS A 95 27.95 -0.14 -3.43
CA HIS A 95 27.52 0.80 -4.46
C HIS A 95 26.76 0.14 -5.64
N ALA A 96 27.25 -0.99 -6.15
CA ALA A 96 26.60 -1.70 -7.25
C ALA A 96 25.22 -2.26 -6.87
N GLU A 97 25.08 -2.80 -5.64
CA GLU A 97 23.78 -3.26 -5.12
C GLU A 97 22.84 -2.09 -4.90
N TYR A 98 23.36 -0.96 -4.41
CA TYR A 98 22.60 0.26 -4.19
C TYR A 98 21.99 0.79 -5.51
N GLN A 99 22.77 0.85 -6.59
CA GLN A 99 22.25 1.30 -7.90
C GLN A 99 21.12 0.40 -8.41
N LYS A 100 21.30 -0.93 -8.29
CA LYS A 100 20.25 -1.90 -8.64
C LYS A 100 19.00 -1.75 -7.76
N THR A 101 19.20 -1.55 -6.46
CA THR A 101 18.11 -1.34 -5.49
C THR A 101 17.35 -0.04 -5.80
N ARG A 102 18.08 1.02 -6.18
CA ARG A 102 17.52 2.30 -6.62
C ARG A 102 16.68 2.16 -7.88
N ALA A 103 17.18 1.46 -8.89
CA ALA A 103 16.41 1.16 -10.11
C ALA A 103 15.12 0.37 -9.79
N LEU A 104 15.23 -0.67 -8.97
CA LEU A 104 14.10 -1.51 -8.59
C LEU A 104 13.07 -0.74 -7.75
N ALA A 105 13.49 0.17 -6.87
CA ALA A 105 12.59 1.04 -6.11
C ALA A 105 11.76 1.94 -7.04
N LYS A 106 12.38 2.49 -8.09
CA LYS A 106 11.66 3.30 -9.10
C LYS A 106 10.66 2.47 -9.90
N GLN A 107 11.06 1.27 -10.33
CA GLN A 107 10.16 0.33 -11.02
C GLN A 107 8.97 -0.04 -10.13
N LEU A 108 9.21 -0.32 -8.85
CA LEU A 108 8.15 -0.61 -7.88
C LEU A 108 7.19 0.56 -7.70
N MET A 109 7.70 1.78 -7.49
CA MET A 109 6.86 2.97 -7.35
C MET A 109 6.06 3.24 -8.63
N THR A 110 6.66 3.07 -9.80
CA THR A 110 5.99 3.24 -11.09
C THR A 110 4.92 2.18 -11.31
N SER A 111 5.19 0.91 -10.99
CA SER A 111 4.23 -0.18 -11.10
C SER A 111 3.02 0.00 -10.18
N LEU A 112 3.24 0.52 -8.96
CA LEU A 112 2.16 0.74 -7.98
C LEU A 112 1.31 1.99 -8.30
N TYR A 113 1.94 3.04 -8.82
CA TYR A 113 1.33 4.38 -8.83
C TYR A 113 1.28 5.03 -10.21
N GLY A 114 1.87 4.44 -11.25
CA GLY A 114 2.03 5.06 -12.58
C GLY A 114 0.73 5.55 -13.21
N GLU A 115 -0.38 4.89 -12.92
CA GLU A 115 -1.72 5.25 -13.42
C GLU A 115 -2.50 6.17 -12.47
N LYS A 116 -1.96 6.47 -11.28
CA LYS A 116 -2.65 7.27 -10.25
C LYS A 116 -2.52 8.75 -10.56
N ARG A 117 -3.62 9.49 -10.40
CA ARG A 117 -3.70 10.93 -10.73
C ARG A 117 -2.57 11.75 -10.12
N PHE A 118 -2.30 11.61 -8.82
CA PHE A 118 -1.23 12.37 -8.15
C PHE A 118 0.16 12.07 -8.74
N PHE A 119 0.40 10.84 -9.18
CA PHE A 119 1.66 10.41 -9.77
C PHE A 119 1.82 10.98 -11.19
N VAL A 120 0.76 10.91 -12.01
CA VAL A 120 0.75 11.46 -13.36
C VAL A 120 0.93 12.98 -13.33
N GLU A 121 0.22 13.67 -12.44
CA GLU A 121 0.37 15.12 -12.25
C GLU A 121 1.79 15.49 -11.81
N MET A 122 2.38 14.72 -10.90
CA MET A 122 3.75 14.95 -10.44
C MET A 122 4.78 14.68 -11.55
N ALA A 123 4.60 13.59 -12.30
CA ALA A 123 5.46 13.23 -13.43
C ALA A 123 5.41 14.28 -14.55
N ALA A 124 4.23 14.84 -14.82
CA ALA A 124 4.06 15.91 -15.81
C ALA A 124 4.77 17.21 -15.38
N LYS A 125 4.75 17.54 -14.08
CA LYS A 125 5.45 18.70 -13.53
C LYS A 125 6.97 18.47 -13.47
N ARG A 126 7.39 17.26 -13.09
CA ARG A 126 8.80 16.89 -12.86
C ARG A 126 9.05 15.45 -13.34
N PRO A 127 9.57 15.26 -14.57
CA PRO A 127 9.77 13.92 -15.14
C PRO A 127 10.67 12.99 -14.30
N ASN A 128 11.61 13.56 -13.52
CA ASN A 128 12.57 12.80 -12.72
C ASN A 128 12.24 12.77 -11.21
N PHE A 129 11.00 13.10 -10.82
CA PHE A 129 10.65 13.27 -9.40
C PHE A 129 10.90 12.03 -8.53
N LEU A 130 10.89 10.81 -9.10
CA LEU A 130 11.22 9.60 -8.35
C LEU A 130 12.70 9.58 -7.93
N ASP A 131 13.61 10.02 -8.80
CA ASP A 131 15.01 10.17 -8.43
C ASP A 131 15.18 11.26 -7.38
N ASP A 132 14.41 12.34 -7.48
CA ASP A 132 14.41 13.42 -6.49
C ASP A 132 13.90 12.94 -5.12
N ILE A 133 12.80 12.16 -5.08
CA ILE A 133 12.28 11.54 -3.85
C ILE A 133 13.34 10.65 -3.21
N LEU A 134 14.01 9.78 -3.98
CA LEU A 134 15.02 8.89 -3.43
C LEU A 134 16.24 9.68 -2.91
N ASN A 135 16.62 10.76 -3.59
CA ASN A 135 17.68 11.67 -3.12
C ASN A 135 17.29 12.42 -1.83
N GLU A 136 16.04 12.89 -1.72
CA GLU A 136 15.52 13.52 -0.51
C GLU A 136 15.47 12.54 0.67
N ILE A 137 15.12 11.28 0.45
CA ILE A 137 15.20 10.23 1.49
C ILE A 137 16.64 10.08 1.99
N GLU A 138 17.60 10.03 1.08
CA GLU A 138 19.02 9.91 1.42
C GLU A 138 19.52 11.12 2.21
N HIS A 139 19.19 12.32 1.75
CA HIS A 139 19.56 13.57 2.41
C HIS A 139 18.90 13.70 3.80
N ALA A 140 17.59 13.48 3.89
CA ALA A 140 16.85 13.52 5.15
C ALA A 140 17.36 12.45 6.13
N SER A 141 17.73 11.27 5.64
CA SER A 141 18.29 10.22 6.49
C SER A 141 19.68 10.55 7.04
N SER A 142 20.50 11.27 6.27
CA SER A 142 21.85 11.69 6.68
C SER A 142 21.81 12.79 7.74
N ASN A 143 20.74 13.60 7.73
CA ASN A 143 20.52 14.68 8.70
C ASN A 143 19.86 14.21 10.01
N LEU A 144 19.48 12.94 10.13
CA LEU A 144 18.98 12.38 11.39
C LEU A 144 20.11 12.32 12.42
N GLU A 145 19.84 12.79 13.63
CA GLU A 145 20.73 12.59 14.77
C GLU A 145 21.07 11.09 14.91
N SER A 146 22.34 10.76 15.15
CA SER A 146 22.83 9.36 15.21
C SER A 146 22.05 8.46 16.18
N ASN A 147 21.35 9.04 17.15
CA ASN A 147 20.51 8.33 18.12
C ASN A 147 19.07 8.03 17.63
N LYS A 148 18.65 8.62 16.50
CA LYS A 148 17.31 8.48 15.90
C LYS A 148 17.33 7.65 14.61
N SER A 149 18.08 6.53 14.62
CA SER A 149 18.07 5.60 13.48
C SER A 149 16.66 5.04 13.23
N ILE A 150 16.19 5.08 11.98
CA ILE A 150 14.91 4.49 11.59
C ILE A 150 15.00 2.96 11.65
N LYS A 151 14.22 2.33 12.53
CA LYS A 151 14.21 0.87 12.74
C LYS A 151 13.05 0.16 12.05
N GLU A 152 12.00 0.90 11.71
CA GLU A 152 10.74 0.38 11.18
C GLU A 152 10.31 1.23 10.00
N THR A 153 9.62 0.60 9.04
CA THR A 153 9.22 1.26 7.79
C THR A 153 8.33 2.47 8.06
N ALA A 154 7.47 2.42 9.08
CA ALA A 154 6.65 3.57 9.49
C ALA A 154 7.48 4.80 9.86
N GLY A 155 8.72 4.61 10.33
CA GLY A 155 9.62 5.71 10.65
C GLY A 155 10.07 6.52 9.44
N LEU A 156 9.92 6.01 8.22
CA LEU A 156 10.17 6.77 6.99
C LEU A 156 9.20 7.95 6.81
N LEU A 157 7.99 7.88 7.39
CA LEU A 157 7.04 9.01 7.35
C LEU A 157 7.51 10.22 8.17
N ASN A 158 8.46 10.03 9.09
CA ASN A 158 8.99 11.10 9.92
C ASN A 158 10.15 11.83 9.23
N LEU A 159 10.51 11.47 7.99
CA LEU A 159 11.51 12.17 7.21
C LEU A 159 10.91 13.47 6.67
N GLU A 160 11.52 14.60 7.01
CA GLU A 160 11.15 15.90 6.47
C GLU A 160 11.94 16.14 5.18
N PHE A 161 11.25 16.33 4.06
CA PHE A 161 11.90 16.69 2.79
C PHE A 161 11.92 18.20 2.67
N VAL A 162 12.94 18.74 2.01
CA VAL A 162 13.05 20.19 1.78
C VAL A 162 11.94 20.67 0.84
N ASP A 163 11.62 19.84 -0.16
CA ASP A 163 10.59 20.13 -1.15
C ASP A 163 9.19 19.65 -0.69
N PRO A 164 8.20 20.55 -0.54
CA PRO A 164 6.87 20.19 -0.06
C PRO A 164 6.07 19.33 -1.05
N ASP A 165 6.29 19.47 -2.36
CA ASP A 165 5.58 18.68 -3.38
C ASP A 165 6.08 17.23 -3.36
N LEU A 166 7.40 17.04 -3.24
CA LEU A 166 8.01 15.71 -3.11
C LEU A 166 7.62 15.07 -1.79
N HIS A 167 7.61 15.84 -0.69
CA HIS A 167 7.17 15.36 0.61
C HIS A 167 5.72 14.88 0.56
N HIS A 168 4.82 15.68 0.00
CA HIS A 168 3.40 15.33 -0.12
C HIS A 168 3.20 14.09 -0.99
N THR A 169 3.88 14.03 -2.14
CA THR A 169 3.81 12.88 -3.04
C THR A 169 4.30 11.59 -2.37
N PHE A 170 5.45 11.66 -1.68
CA PHE A 170 5.97 10.53 -0.92
C PHE A 170 5.05 10.11 0.22
N TYR A 171 4.46 11.07 0.93
CA TYR A 171 3.46 10.82 1.97
C TYR A 171 2.25 10.05 1.42
N LEU A 172 1.73 10.44 0.25
CA LEU A 172 0.63 9.74 -0.42
C LEU A 172 1.01 8.28 -0.73
N MET A 173 2.18 8.05 -1.34
CA MET A 173 2.69 6.70 -1.63
C MET A 173 2.80 5.84 -0.35
N MET A 174 3.37 6.42 0.71
CA MET A 174 3.59 5.71 1.97
C MET A 174 2.31 5.41 2.73
N ARG A 175 1.30 6.29 2.67
CA ARG A 175 0.03 6.07 3.36
C ARG A 175 -0.88 5.09 2.64
N GLY A 176 -0.93 5.16 1.30
CA GLY A 176 -1.95 4.44 0.54
C GLY A 176 -3.36 5.04 0.75
N ILE A 177 -4.32 4.59 -0.04
CA ILE A 177 -5.75 4.82 0.21
C ILE A 177 -6.43 3.44 0.19
N PRO A 178 -7.12 3.02 1.26
CA PRO A 178 -7.79 1.72 1.28
C PRO A 178 -8.79 1.63 0.12
N THR A 179 -8.71 0.58 -0.69
CA THR A 179 -9.76 0.25 -1.65
C THR A 179 -10.96 -0.25 -0.88
N GLU A 180 -12.11 0.43 -0.98
CA GLU A 180 -13.39 -0.20 -0.64
C GLU A 180 -13.54 -1.43 -1.54
N LYS A 181 -13.42 -2.64 -0.96
CA LYS A 181 -13.75 -3.85 -1.71
C LYS A 181 -15.23 -3.74 -2.08
N LYS A 182 -15.54 -3.71 -3.37
CA LYS A 182 -16.89 -4.03 -3.84
C LYS A 182 -17.23 -5.39 -3.23
N VAL A 183 -18.19 -5.41 -2.32
CA VAL A 183 -18.86 -6.64 -1.92
C VAL A 183 -19.46 -7.16 -3.22
N GLU A 184 -18.90 -8.25 -3.75
CA GLU A 184 -19.57 -9.03 -4.77
C GLU A 184 -20.83 -9.59 -4.11
N GLU A 185 -21.93 -8.83 -4.19
CA GLU A 185 -23.26 -9.39 -3.99
C GLU A 185 -23.46 -10.40 -5.11
N ASP A 186 -23.45 -11.69 -4.73
CA ASP A 186 -24.03 -12.81 -5.45
C ASP A 186 -25.51 -12.50 -5.79
N THR A 187 -25.74 -11.62 -6.74
CA THR A 187 -27.04 -11.48 -7.40
C THR A 187 -27.03 -12.43 -8.59
N LYS A 188 -27.53 -13.65 -8.31
CA LYS A 188 -28.09 -14.53 -9.34
C LYS A 188 -28.89 -13.69 -10.35
N PRO A 189 -28.70 -13.87 -11.67
CA PRO A 189 -29.55 -13.22 -12.64
C PRO A 189 -30.97 -13.76 -12.48
N SER A 190 -31.83 -12.95 -11.87
CA SER A 190 -33.27 -13.13 -11.91
C SER A 190 -33.71 -12.89 -13.34
N SER A 191 -34.09 -13.97 -14.02
CA SER A 191 -34.83 -13.96 -15.28
C SER A 191 -36.03 -13.02 -15.20
N PHE A 192 -36.04 -11.95 -15.99
CA PHE A 192 -37.26 -11.21 -16.32
C PHE A 192 -37.26 -10.93 -17.82
N ILE A 193 -37.99 -11.80 -18.52
CA ILE A 193 -38.89 -11.61 -19.66
C ILE A 193 -38.60 -10.38 -20.53
N GLU A 194 -38.20 -10.68 -21.78
CA GLU A 194 -38.34 -9.82 -22.95
C GLU A 194 -39.82 -9.49 -23.18
N GLU A 195 -40.16 -8.22 -23.31
CA GLU A 195 -41.23 -7.79 -24.21
C GLU A 195 -40.85 -6.47 -24.90
N GLU A 196 -41.00 -6.54 -26.21
CA GLU A 196 -40.64 -5.62 -27.27
C GLU A 196 -41.70 -4.51 -27.42
N SER A 197 -41.31 -3.29 -27.82
CA SER A 197 -42.03 -2.45 -28.82
C SER A 197 -41.68 -0.96 -28.72
N THR A 198 -41.05 -0.50 -29.79
CA THR A 198 -40.81 0.84 -30.35
C THR A 198 -41.80 1.98 -30.01
N LEU A 199 -41.26 3.18 -29.80
CA LEU A 199 -41.85 4.41 -30.36
C LEU A 199 -40.78 5.50 -30.53
N ASP A 200 -40.62 5.98 -31.76
CA ASP A 200 -39.81 7.14 -32.14
C ASP A 200 -40.38 8.43 -31.55
N THR A 201 -39.52 9.31 -31.03
CA THR A 201 -39.83 10.74 -30.95
C THR A 201 -38.53 11.55 -30.96
N ASP A 202 -38.30 12.22 -32.08
CA ASP A 202 -37.32 13.29 -32.27
C ASP A 202 -37.76 14.52 -31.47
N GLU A 203 -37.02 14.93 -30.43
CA GLU A 203 -36.96 16.35 -30.00
C GLU A 203 -35.55 16.68 -29.47
N GLU A 204 -34.93 17.68 -30.10
CA GLU A 204 -33.71 18.36 -29.70
C GLU A 204 -33.95 19.19 -28.43
N GLU A 205 -33.27 18.92 -27.31
CA GLU A 205 -33.00 19.95 -26.30
C GLU A 205 -31.60 19.78 -25.67
N ASP A 206 -30.87 20.89 -25.71
CA ASP A 206 -29.58 21.15 -25.08
C ASP A 206 -29.59 20.78 -23.59
N HIS A 207 -28.88 19.72 -23.23
CA HIS A 207 -28.43 19.52 -21.86
C HIS A 207 -26.92 19.34 -21.79
N ALA A 208 -26.31 20.28 -21.09
CA ALA A 208 -24.93 20.30 -20.66
C ALA A 208 -24.44 18.90 -20.28
N ILE A 209 -23.38 18.47 -20.96
CA ILE A 209 -22.57 17.32 -20.57
C ILE A 209 -21.86 17.71 -19.27
N GLU A 210 -22.57 17.61 -18.15
CA GLU A 210 -21.99 17.56 -16.84
C GLU A 210 -21.37 16.17 -16.73
N SER A 211 -20.09 16.11 -17.12
CA SER A 211 -19.25 14.94 -16.98
C SER A 211 -19.40 14.39 -15.57
N LYS A 212 -20.06 13.23 -15.46
CA LYS A 212 -20.06 12.41 -14.26
C LYS A 212 -18.63 11.97 -13.96
N GLU A 213 -17.85 12.84 -13.33
CA GLU A 213 -16.66 12.49 -12.56
C GLU A 213 -17.11 11.80 -11.27
N SER A 214 -17.73 10.63 -11.40
CA SER A 214 -17.87 9.69 -10.30
C SER A 214 -16.96 8.48 -10.57
N HIS A 215 -15.67 8.75 -10.81
CA HIS A 215 -14.66 7.76 -10.49
C HIS A 215 -14.60 7.67 -8.97
N ALA A 216 -15.46 6.81 -8.39
CA ALA A 216 -15.28 6.33 -7.04
C ALA A 216 -13.80 5.99 -6.89
N SER A 217 -13.11 6.70 -6.00
CA SER A 217 -11.65 6.64 -5.90
C SER A 217 -11.25 5.20 -5.60
N LEU A 218 -10.87 4.45 -6.64
CA LEU A 218 -10.24 3.15 -6.48
C LEU A 218 -8.99 3.44 -5.65
N GLY A 219 -9.04 3.01 -4.39
CA GLY A 219 -7.91 3.09 -3.48
C GLY A 219 -6.64 2.52 -4.11
N TYR A 220 -5.52 2.75 -3.45
CA TYR A 220 -4.23 2.26 -3.91
C TYR A 220 -3.38 1.79 -2.73
N LEU A 221 -2.49 0.85 -3.03
CA LEU A 221 -1.72 0.12 -2.03
C LEU A 221 -0.66 1.03 -1.40
N SER A 222 -0.39 0.84 -0.10
CA SER A 222 0.68 1.56 0.60
C SER A 222 2.04 0.99 0.20
N LEU A 223 3.02 1.88 -0.04
CA LEU A 223 4.40 1.48 -0.31
C LEU A 223 4.99 0.69 0.87
N MET A 224 4.52 0.93 2.10
CA MET A 224 5.00 0.27 3.32
C MET A 224 4.83 -1.25 3.28
N ASP A 225 3.83 -1.74 2.55
CA ASP A 225 3.55 -3.17 2.43
C ASP A 225 4.60 -3.90 1.58
N PHE A 226 5.34 -3.15 0.77
CA PHE A 226 6.31 -3.68 -0.20
C PHE A 226 7.77 -3.41 0.17
N ILE A 227 8.03 -2.56 1.16
CA ILE A 227 9.38 -2.15 1.56
C ILE A 227 9.72 -2.49 3.02
N THR A 228 11.01 -2.60 3.32
CA THR A 228 11.53 -2.78 4.68
C THR A 228 12.79 -1.96 4.89
N VAL A 229 12.98 -1.40 6.08
CA VAL A 229 14.19 -0.62 6.43
C VAL A 229 15.20 -1.40 7.26
N ARG A 230 14.94 -2.70 7.48
CA ARG A 230 15.81 -3.50 8.34
C ARG A 230 17.16 -3.71 7.65
N PRO A 231 18.27 -3.73 8.40
CA PRO A 231 19.62 -4.06 7.89
C PRO A 231 19.77 -5.51 7.43
N ASN A 232 18.64 -6.22 7.33
CA ASN A 232 18.58 -7.59 6.86
C ASN A 232 19.11 -7.63 5.43
N SER A 233 19.53 -8.82 4.99
CA SER A 233 20.03 -9.08 3.65
C SER A 233 19.34 -8.19 2.60
N ASN A 234 20.12 -7.41 1.84
CA ASN A 234 19.63 -6.55 0.74
C ASN A 234 18.90 -7.31 -0.37
N LYS A 235 18.74 -8.64 -0.21
CA LYS A 235 18.12 -9.54 -1.15
C LYS A 235 16.62 -9.65 -0.91
N VAL A 236 15.87 -9.65 -2.01
CA VAL A 236 14.45 -9.95 -2.04
C VAL A 236 14.29 -11.47 -2.19
N ARG A 237 13.68 -12.11 -1.20
CA ARG A 237 13.27 -13.51 -1.31
C ARG A 237 12.09 -13.59 -2.26
N ILE A 238 12.36 -14.07 -3.48
CA ILE A 238 11.34 -14.27 -4.51
C ILE A 238 10.19 -15.07 -3.91
N PHE A 239 10.44 -16.22 -3.30
CA PHE A 239 9.39 -17.08 -2.72
C PHE A 239 8.34 -16.36 -1.82
N LEU A 240 8.70 -15.26 -1.16
CA LEU A 240 7.80 -14.49 -0.27
C LEU A 240 7.39 -13.12 -0.84
N ALA A 241 7.91 -12.73 -1.99
CA ALA A 241 7.68 -11.41 -2.55
C ALA A 241 6.25 -11.30 -3.11
N PRO A 242 5.50 -10.25 -2.72
CA PRO A 242 4.13 -10.06 -3.22
C PRO A 242 4.13 -9.71 -4.70
N ARG A 243 3.00 -9.92 -5.39
CA ARG A 243 2.86 -9.70 -6.83
C ARG A 243 3.42 -8.35 -7.33
N PRO A 244 3.17 -7.19 -6.68
CA PRO A 244 3.71 -5.92 -7.17
C PRO A 244 5.24 -5.84 -7.16
N VAL A 245 5.88 -6.47 -6.17
CA VAL A 245 7.36 -6.55 -6.13
C VAL A 245 7.87 -7.45 -7.25
N LEU A 246 7.16 -8.52 -7.59
CA LEU A 246 7.55 -9.40 -8.69
C LEU A 246 7.35 -8.74 -10.06
N ASN A 247 6.25 -8.04 -10.24
CA ASN A 247 6.01 -7.24 -11.45
C ASN A 247 7.14 -6.21 -11.64
N ALA A 248 7.57 -5.56 -10.55
CA ALA A 248 8.70 -4.63 -10.60
C ALA A 248 10.03 -5.30 -10.99
N ILE A 249 10.25 -6.58 -10.61
CA ILE A 249 11.50 -7.31 -10.90
C ILE A 249 11.52 -7.86 -12.33
N TYR A 250 10.41 -8.42 -12.80
CA TYR A 250 10.36 -9.24 -14.00
C TYR A 250 9.65 -8.58 -15.19
N ASP A 251 8.81 -7.57 -14.94
CA ASP A 251 8.03 -6.84 -15.97
C ASP A 251 7.20 -7.73 -16.92
N ASP A 252 6.91 -8.97 -16.51
CA ASP A 252 6.12 -9.94 -17.27
C ASP A 252 5.04 -10.57 -16.36
N PRO A 253 3.76 -10.16 -16.52
CA PRO A 253 2.66 -10.69 -15.72
C PRO A 253 2.51 -12.22 -15.82
N HIS A 254 2.77 -12.82 -16.98
CA HIS A 254 2.61 -14.26 -17.18
C HIS A 254 3.68 -15.05 -16.42
N LEU A 255 4.91 -14.54 -16.41
CA LEU A 255 5.97 -15.11 -15.61
C LEU A 255 5.64 -15.00 -14.11
N VAL A 256 5.11 -13.86 -13.68
CA VAL A 256 4.72 -13.64 -12.28
C VAL A 256 3.61 -14.60 -11.85
N ASP A 257 2.61 -14.84 -12.71
CA ASP A 257 1.57 -15.85 -12.47
C ASP A 257 2.18 -17.24 -12.28
N GLY A 258 3.09 -17.64 -13.17
CA GLY A 258 3.80 -18.93 -13.07
C GLY A 258 4.63 -19.05 -11.79
N ILE A 259 5.28 -17.96 -11.37
CA ILE A 259 6.01 -17.90 -10.11
C ILE A 259 5.07 -18.09 -8.90
N ILE A 260 3.92 -17.42 -8.87
CA ILE A 260 2.95 -17.50 -7.77
C ILE A 260 2.39 -18.92 -7.66
N GLU A 261 1.97 -19.51 -8.78
CA GLU A 261 1.46 -20.88 -8.84
C GLU A 261 2.49 -21.90 -8.32
N LYS A 262 3.74 -21.78 -8.79
CA LYS A 262 4.82 -22.69 -8.38
C LYS A 262 5.15 -22.58 -6.90
N ARG A 263 5.13 -21.39 -6.31
CA ARG A 263 5.37 -21.24 -4.86
C ARG A 263 4.33 -21.98 -4.03
N LEU A 264 3.06 -21.92 -4.42
CA LEU A 264 2.00 -22.66 -3.74
C LEU A 264 2.22 -24.17 -3.84
N SER A 265 2.66 -24.65 -5.01
CA SER A 265 3.00 -26.07 -5.19
C SER A 265 4.16 -26.50 -4.27
N PHE A 266 5.26 -25.75 -4.22
CA PHE A 266 6.42 -26.04 -3.37
C PHE A 266 6.11 -25.89 -1.89
N TYR A 267 5.26 -24.93 -1.50
CA TYR A 267 4.77 -24.80 -0.12
C TYR A 267 3.98 -26.05 0.31
N ARG A 268 3.08 -26.56 -0.54
CA ARG A 268 2.30 -27.78 -0.27
C ARG A 268 3.21 -29.00 -0.19
N GLU A 269 4.17 -29.14 -1.11
CA GLU A 269 5.15 -30.23 -1.11
C GLU A 269 5.99 -30.23 0.17
N LEU A 270 6.60 -29.09 0.52
CA LEU A 270 7.43 -28.95 1.72
C LEU A 270 6.64 -29.27 3.00
N ASN A 271 5.39 -28.83 3.09
CA ASN A 271 4.56 -29.09 4.27
C ASN A 271 4.06 -30.52 4.37
N ARG A 272 3.81 -31.21 3.24
CA ARG A 272 3.55 -32.66 3.24
C ARG A 272 4.78 -33.41 3.73
N PHE A 273 5.95 -33.13 3.14
CA PHE A 273 7.20 -33.77 3.52
C PHE A 273 7.51 -33.61 5.02
N ARG A 274 7.29 -32.41 5.58
CA ARG A 274 7.48 -32.14 7.02
C ARG A 274 6.56 -32.92 7.94
N LYS A 275 5.34 -33.28 7.49
CA LYS A 275 4.42 -34.09 8.28
C LYS A 275 4.89 -35.54 8.33
N ASP A 276 5.41 -36.03 7.21
CA ASP A 276 5.78 -37.44 7.05
C ASP A 276 7.17 -37.75 7.64
N HIS A 277 8.10 -36.78 7.62
CA HIS A 277 9.47 -36.96 8.10
C HIS A 277 9.70 -36.12 9.35
N LYS A 278 10.22 -36.76 10.42
CA LYS A 278 10.55 -36.07 11.69
C LYS A 278 12.01 -35.64 11.78
N ASP A 279 12.89 -36.22 10.99
CA ASP A 279 14.31 -35.86 10.97
C ASP A 279 14.52 -34.46 10.40
N GLU A 280 15.26 -33.62 11.13
CA GLU A 280 15.60 -32.25 10.74
C GLU A 280 16.60 -32.20 9.59
N SER A 281 17.50 -33.19 9.50
CA SER A 281 18.51 -33.28 8.44
C SER A 281 17.86 -33.53 7.08
N GLU A 282 16.91 -34.48 7.03
CA GLU A 282 16.13 -34.79 5.82
C GLU A 282 15.28 -33.59 5.39
N ARG A 283 14.61 -32.92 6.35
CA ARG A 283 13.82 -31.71 6.08
C ARG A 283 14.65 -30.58 5.50
N LYS A 284 15.89 -30.40 5.98
CA LYS A 284 16.80 -29.38 5.47
C LYS A 284 17.25 -29.71 4.06
N THR A 285 17.67 -30.95 3.83
CA THR A 285 18.10 -31.43 2.51
C THR A 285 17.00 -31.26 1.47
N HIS A 286 15.78 -31.71 1.78
CA HIS A 286 14.64 -31.57 0.87
C HIS A 286 14.29 -30.10 0.59
N LYS A 287 14.37 -29.23 1.62
CA LYS A 287 14.17 -27.79 1.43
C LYS A 287 15.23 -27.17 0.50
N ASP A 288 16.48 -27.58 0.61
CA ASP A 288 17.57 -27.09 -0.20
C ASP A 288 17.42 -27.60 -1.66
N GLU A 289 16.96 -28.83 -1.86
CA GLU A 289 16.59 -29.38 -3.18
C GLU A 289 15.46 -28.58 -3.84
N LEU A 290 14.38 -28.27 -3.10
CA LEU A 290 13.28 -27.45 -3.62
C LEU A 290 13.75 -26.04 -3.95
N SER A 291 14.61 -25.46 -3.11
CA SER A 291 15.19 -24.13 -3.36
C SER A 291 16.05 -24.12 -4.63
N LYS A 292 16.81 -25.21 -4.86
CA LYS A 292 17.59 -25.38 -6.09
C LYS A 292 16.68 -25.51 -7.31
N ARG A 293 15.65 -26.36 -7.26
CA ARG A 293 14.66 -26.53 -8.35
C ARG A 293 13.96 -25.20 -8.69
N PHE A 294 13.53 -24.46 -7.67
CA PHE A 294 12.91 -23.15 -7.83
C PHE A 294 13.89 -22.14 -8.45
N SER A 295 15.14 -22.14 -8.00
CA SER A 295 16.19 -21.31 -8.59
C SER A 295 16.45 -21.69 -10.05
N ASP A 296 16.58 -22.97 -10.38
CA ASP A 296 16.88 -23.43 -11.74
C ASP A 296 15.74 -23.06 -12.71
N GLU A 297 14.49 -23.18 -12.28
CA GLU A 297 13.31 -22.82 -13.08
C GLU A 297 13.24 -21.31 -13.36
N PHE A 298 13.46 -20.45 -12.35
CA PHE A 298 13.21 -19.01 -12.47
C PHE A 298 14.45 -18.13 -12.70
N SER A 299 15.66 -18.63 -12.43
CA SER A 299 16.89 -17.89 -12.71
C SER A 299 17.34 -18.00 -14.17
N GLN A 300 16.95 -19.07 -14.86
CA GLN A 300 17.35 -19.35 -16.24
C GLN A 300 16.47 -18.64 -17.27
N LEU A 301 15.28 -18.18 -16.87
CA LEU A 301 14.32 -17.55 -17.77
C LEU A 301 14.79 -16.18 -18.30
N GLY A 302 15.91 -15.63 -17.83
CA GLY A 302 16.57 -14.49 -18.48
C GLY A 302 15.80 -13.16 -18.40
N HIS A 303 14.68 -13.11 -17.68
CA HIS A 303 13.80 -11.93 -17.63
C HIS A 303 14.23 -10.85 -16.61
N ALA A 304 15.30 -11.07 -15.82
CA ALA A 304 15.82 -10.08 -14.87
C ALA A 304 17.33 -10.27 -14.55
N PRO A 305 18.23 -10.37 -15.55
CA PRO A 305 19.64 -10.67 -15.31
C PRO A 305 20.33 -9.58 -14.48
N GLU A 306 19.86 -8.34 -14.58
CA GLU A 306 20.39 -7.19 -13.86
C GLU A 306 20.21 -7.32 -12.33
N TYR A 307 19.14 -7.96 -11.88
CA TYR A 307 18.80 -8.09 -10.47
C TYR A 307 19.29 -9.37 -9.81
N LYS A 308 19.95 -10.29 -10.54
CA LYS A 308 20.32 -11.63 -10.06
C LYS A 308 20.96 -11.64 -8.67
N ASP A 309 21.84 -10.67 -8.37
CA ASP A 309 22.54 -10.59 -7.08
C ASP A 309 21.64 -10.14 -5.92
N LEU A 310 20.53 -9.46 -6.22
CA LEU A 310 19.51 -9.01 -5.27
C LEU A 310 18.42 -10.05 -5.03
N LEU A 311 18.43 -11.20 -5.71
CA LEU A 311 17.36 -12.19 -5.57
C LEU A 311 17.79 -13.36 -4.67
N ASP A 312 16.87 -13.80 -3.81
CA ASP A 312 16.97 -15.03 -3.02
C ASP A 312 15.85 -16.01 -3.42
N PHE A 313 16.24 -17.18 -3.93
CA PHE A 313 15.32 -18.23 -4.38
C PHE A 313 15.05 -19.29 -3.30
N SER A 314 15.45 -19.05 -2.04
CA SER A 314 15.20 -20.00 -0.97
C SER A 314 13.70 -20.18 -0.67
N VAL A 315 13.26 -21.43 -0.69
CA VAL A 315 11.88 -21.84 -0.37
C VAL A 315 11.65 -21.72 1.14
N SER A 316 10.46 -21.30 1.55
CA SER A 316 10.08 -21.21 2.97
C SER A 316 8.89 -22.10 3.29
N GLY A 317 8.79 -22.53 4.54
CA GLY A 317 7.56 -23.13 5.07
C GLY A 317 6.51 -22.10 5.51
N THR A 318 6.71 -20.84 5.13
CA THR A 318 5.73 -19.76 5.29
C THR A 318 4.83 -19.76 4.07
N LEU A 319 3.52 -19.60 4.26
CA LEU A 319 2.58 -19.45 3.16
C LEU A 319 3.02 -18.23 2.31
N PRO A 320 3.24 -18.39 0.99
CA PRO A 320 3.55 -17.25 0.12
C PRO A 320 2.38 -16.27 0.10
N GLN A 321 2.69 -14.98 -0.09
CA GLN A 321 1.69 -13.94 -0.28
C GLN A 321 1.28 -13.89 -1.76
N ASP A 322 0.00 -13.66 -2.01
CA ASP A 322 -0.55 -13.44 -3.36
C ASP A 322 -0.33 -12.00 -3.85
#